data_AF-A0A1I7Z4S1-F1
#
_entry.id   AF-A0A1I7Z4S1-F1
#
_cell.length_a   1.000
_cell.length_b   1.000
_cell.length_c   1.000
_cell.angle_alpha   90.00
_cell.angle_beta   90.00
_cell.angle_gamma   90.00
#
_symmetry.space_group_name_H-M   'P 1'
#
loop_
_entity.id
_entity.type
_entity.pdbx_description
1 polymer ?
#
loop_
_entity_poly.entity_id
_entity_poly.type
_entity_poly.pdbx_seq_one_letter_code
_entity_poly.pdbx_strand_id
1 'polypeptide(L)'
;MTALENLIGKTFDDLKKSANGKWQSCNVQQLANKLSENAERAFNTSFESFMCCNKQLEHLIGKTFDDLKKSANGKWQSCNVQQLANKLSENAERAFNTSFESIAGVGDYASKSHFYSNFICKVEREGRYIMAYGSPKRPEPEPDVYGPPPPPESLPYNTWKY
;
A
#
# COMPACT_ATOMS: atom_id res chain seq x y z
N MET A 1 2.52 37.76 -12.82
CA MET A 1 2.64 36.28 -12.96
C MET A 1 4.06 35.76 -12.72
N THR A 2 5.10 36.60 -12.70
CA THR A 2 6.52 36.18 -12.66
C THR A 2 7.09 35.82 -11.28
N ALA A 3 6.53 36.30 -10.17
CA ALA A 3 7.09 36.07 -8.83
C ALA A 3 6.90 34.62 -8.34
N LEU A 4 5.74 34.01 -8.63
CA LEU A 4 5.40 32.65 -8.22
C LEU A 4 6.22 31.61 -8.98
N GLU A 5 6.38 31.79 -10.29
CA GLU A 5 7.20 30.93 -11.15
C GLU A 5 8.67 30.93 -10.72
N ASN A 6 9.20 32.10 -10.33
CA ASN A 6 10.56 32.24 -9.83
C ASN A 6 10.76 31.58 -8.45
N LEU A 7 9.76 31.60 -7.59
CA LEU A 7 9.78 30.94 -6.27
C LEU A 7 9.73 29.41 -6.42
N ILE A 8 8.87 28.91 -7.31
CA ILE A 8 8.79 27.48 -7.63
C ILE A 8 10.11 27.02 -8.26
N GLY A 9 10.67 27.78 -9.21
CA GLY A 9 11.94 27.46 -9.86
C GLY A 9 13.12 27.37 -8.89
N LYS A 10 13.28 28.37 -8.01
CA LYS A 10 14.33 28.37 -6.98
C LYS A 10 14.19 27.20 -6.00
N THR A 11 12.96 26.93 -5.56
CA THR A 11 12.68 25.81 -4.65
C THR A 11 13.06 24.48 -5.30
N PHE A 12 12.74 24.31 -6.58
CA PHE A 12 13.09 23.09 -7.33
C PHE A 12 14.61 22.92 -7.49
N ASP A 13 15.35 23.99 -7.75
CA ASP A 13 16.81 23.94 -7.93
C ASP A 13 17.57 23.70 -6.62
N ASP A 14 17.09 24.22 -5.50
CA ASP A 14 17.68 23.96 -4.19
C ASP A 14 17.43 22.51 -3.73
N LEU A 15 16.29 21.93 -4.11
CA LEU A 15 15.98 20.52 -3.87
C LEU A 15 16.84 19.58 -4.74
N LYS A 16 17.12 19.93 -6.00
CA LYS A 16 18.08 19.21 -6.85
C LYS A 16 19.47 19.14 -6.23
N LYS A 17 19.93 20.25 -5.65
CA LYS A 17 21.23 20.33 -4.97
C LYS A 17 21.24 19.47 -3.70
N SER A 18 20.16 19.48 -2.92
CA SER A 18 20.06 18.66 -1.70
C SER A 18 19.96 17.15 -1.98
N ALA A 19 19.44 16.74 -3.14
CA ALA A 19 19.25 15.33 -3.50
C ALA A 19 20.47 14.69 -4.20
N ASN A 20 21.60 15.40 -4.33
CA ASN A 20 22.79 14.93 -5.08
C ASN A 20 22.43 14.34 -6.46
N GLY A 21 21.40 14.88 -7.13
CA GLY A 21 20.95 14.43 -8.44
C GLY A 21 20.30 13.03 -8.50
N LYS A 22 20.11 12.32 -7.38
CA LYS A 22 19.51 10.98 -7.37
C LYS A 22 17.99 11.05 -7.16
N TRP A 23 17.25 11.23 -8.24
CA TRP A 23 15.79 11.30 -8.23
C TRP A 23 15.16 9.90 -8.27
N GLN A 24 14.65 9.43 -7.13
CA GLN A 24 13.71 8.30 -7.06
C GLN A 24 12.30 8.88 -6.89
N SER A 25 11.33 8.44 -7.69
CA SER A 25 9.98 9.07 -7.76
C SER A 25 9.23 9.11 -6.43
N CYS A 26 9.53 8.23 -5.48
CA CYS A 26 8.92 8.22 -4.14
C CYS A 26 9.43 9.33 -3.21
N ASN A 27 10.64 9.83 -3.42
CA ASN A 27 11.21 10.91 -2.60
C ASN A 27 10.53 12.25 -2.90
N VAL A 28 10.03 12.42 -4.13
CA VAL A 28 9.28 13.62 -4.54
C VAL A 28 7.96 13.72 -3.77
N GLN A 29 7.32 12.59 -3.44
CA GLN A 29 6.08 12.59 -2.67
C GLN A 29 6.31 12.83 -1.17
N GLN A 30 7.38 12.28 -0.58
CA GLN A 30 7.76 12.63 0.80
C GLN A 30 8.12 14.12 0.93
N LEU A 31 8.67 14.70 -0.12
CA LEU A 31 8.97 16.12 -0.23
C LEU A 31 7.73 16.97 -0.46
N ALA A 32 6.78 16.51 -1.30
CA ALA A 32 5.47 17.12 -1.47
C ALA A 32 4.65 17.11 -0.16
N ASN A 33 4.76 16.06 0.65
CA ASN A 33 4.13 15.99 1.98
C ASN A 33 4.81 16.91 3.02
N LYS A 34 6.10 17.24 2.86
CA LYS A 34 6.77 18.31 3.64
C LYS A 34 6.42 19.70 3.14
N LEU A 35 6.17 19.86 1.84
CA LEU A 35 5.75 21.13 1.23
C LEU A 35 4.26 21.41 1.46
N SER A 36 3.43 20.38 1.71
CA SER A 36 1.99 20.52 1.94
C SER A 36 1.60 21.10 3.30
N GLU A 37 2.55 21.33 4.22
CA GLU A 37 2.26 22.09 5.44
C GLU A 37 2.10 23.61 5.16
N ASN A 38 2.51 24.13 3.99
CA ASN A 38 2.52 25.57 3.71
C ASN A 38 2.00 26.03 2.34
N ALA A 39 1.46 25.15 1.49
CA ALA A 39 0.93 25.59 0.19
C ALA A 39 -0.20 24.69 -0.32
N GLU A 40 -1.42 24.95 0.16
CA GLU A 40 -2.60 24.59 -0.61
C GLU A 40 -2.64 25.47 -1.88
N ARG A 41 -2.96 24.83 -3.02
CA ARG A 41 -3.30 25.45 -4.33
C ARG A 41 -2.21 25.53 -5.40
N ALA A 42 -1.59 24.39 -5.77
CA ALA A 42 -0.90 24.26 -7.06
C ALA A 42 -0.76 22.84 -7.65
N PHE A 43 -1.58 21.84 -7.27
CA PHE A 43 -1.54 20.52 -7.90
C PHE A 43 -2.88 20.16 -8.53
N ASN A 44 -3.24 20.88 -9.59
CA ASN A 44 -4.39 20.57 -10.44
C ASN A 44 -3.90 19.97 -11.76
N THR A 45 -3.57 18.67 -11.70
CA THR A 45 -3.66 17.78 -12.85
C THR A 45 -4.21 16.46 -12.34
N SER A 46 -5.53 16.27 -12.44
CA SER A 46 -6.21 14.98 -12.23
C SER A 46 -5.77 14.20 -10.98
N PHE A 47 -5.97 14.80 -9.80
CA PHE A 47 -5.57 14.28 -8.50
C PHE A 47 -6.55 13.23 -7.96
N GLU A 48 -6.75 12.12 -8.68
CA GLU A 48 -7.10 10.92 -7.93
C GLU A 48 -5.84 10.48 -7.20
N SER A 49 -5.89 10.50 -5.86
CA SER A 49 -4.76 10.30 -4.95
C SER A 49 -4.27 8.84 -4.94
N PHE A 50 -3.87 8.33 -6.10
CA PHE A 50 -3.35 6.99 -6.32
C PHE A 50 -1.84 7.05 -6.46
N MET A 51 -1.16 6.80 -5.33
CA MET A 51 0.29 6.85 -5.23
C MET A 51 0.86 5.46 -5.51
N CYS A 52 1.55 5.29 -6.64
CA CYS A 52 2.31 4.08 -6.97
C CYS A 52 3.78 4.38 -7.23
N CYS A 53 4.61 3.69 -6.46
CA CYS A 53 6.07 3.84 -6.45
C CYS A 53 6.80 2.76 -7.26
N ASN A 54 6.08 1.70 -7.63
CA ASN A 54 6.61 0.55 -8.35
C ASN A 54 5.60 0.10 -9.42
N LYS A 55 5.98 0.21 -10.69
CA LYS A 55 5.13 -0.16 -11.84
C LYS A 55 4.82 -1.65 -11.90
N GLN A 56 5.73 -2.51 -11.44
CA GLN A 56 5.47 -3.95 -11.37
C GLN A 56 4.40 -4.26 -10.32
N LEU A 57 4.44 -3.56 -9.17
CA LEU A 57 3.43 -3.68 -8.13
C LEU A 57 2.07 -3.16 -8.61
N GLU A 58 2.04 -2.01 -9.30
CA GLU A 58 0.82 -1.49 -9.92
C GLU A 58 0.20 -2.48 -10.90
N HIS A 59 1.01 -3.04 -11.80
CA HIS A 59 0.58 -4.07 -12.74
C HIS A 59 0.08 -5.32 -12.01
N LEU A 60 0.75 -5.75 -10.93
CA LEU A 60 0.35 -6.89 -10.12
C LEU A 60 -1.01 -6.69 -9.45
N ILE A 61 -1.30 -5.48 -8.96
CA ILE A 61 -2.61 -5.14 -8.39
C ILE A 61 -3.70 -5.27 -9.46
N GLY A 62 -3.50 -4.63 -10.62
CA GLY A 62 -4.45 -4.70 -11.74
C GLY A 62 -4.69 -6.14 -12.21
N LYS A 63 -3.62 -6.90 -12.41
CA LYS A 63 -3.69 -8.31 -12.79
C LYS A 63 -4.44 -9.15 -11.75
N THR A 64 -4.17 -8.96 -10.46
CA THR A 64 -4.85 -9.71 -9.39
C THR A 64 -6.35 -9.45 -9.40
N PHE A 65 -6.76 -8.19 -9.62
CA PHE A 65 -8.17 -7.83 -9.76
C PHE A 65 -8.81 -8.51 -10.97
N ASP A 66 -8.17 -8.44 -12.14
CA ASP A 66 -8.65 -9.05 -13.38
C ASP A 66 -8.75 -10.58 -13.29
N ASP A 67 -7.78 -11.22 -12.65
CA ASP A 67 -7.75 -12.68 -12.43
C ASP A 67 -8.91 -13.10 -11.52
N LEU A 68 -9.18 -12.36 -10.44
CA LEU A 68 -10.32 -12.60 -9.57
C LEU A 68 -11.65 -12.38 -10.31
N LYS A 69 -11.76 -11.33 -11.12
CA LYS A 69 -12.95 -11.06 -11.93
C LYS A 69 -13.25 -12.19 -12.92
N LYS A 70 -12.22 -12.78 -13.52
CA LYS A 70 -12.35 -13.95 -14.41
C LYS A 70 -12.59 -15.26 -13.65
N SER A 71 -12.24 -15.31 -12.37
CA SER A 71 -12.45 -16.49 -11.52
C SER A 71 -13.94 -16.81 -11.34
N ALA A 72 -14.23 -18.02 -10.88
CA ALA A 72 -15.59 -18.51 -10.66
C ALA A 72 -16.52 -18.32 -11.89
N ASN A 73 -15.98 -18.51 -13.10
CA ASN A 73 -16.67 -18.30 -14.37
C ASN A 73 -17.28 -16.90 -14.50
N GLY A 74 -16.56 -15.87 -14.05
CA GLY A 74 -17.02 -14.47 -14.11
C GLY A 74 -18.02 -14.08 -13.02
N LYS A 75 -18.30 -14.95 -12.05
CA LYS A 75 -19.29 -14.68 -10.98
C LYS A 75 -18.70 -14.00 -9.74
N TRP A 76 -17.38 -13.81 -9.70
CA TRP A 76 -16.75 -13.14 -8.57
C TRP A 76 -17.26 -11.72 -8.41
N GLN A 77 -17.57 -11.33 -7.17
CA GLN A 77 -18.12 -10.02 -6.84
C GLN A 77 -16.99 -9.10 -6.39
N SER A 78 -16.86 -7.93 -7.01
CA SER A 78 -15.86 -6.92 -6.62
C SER A 78 -16.05 -6.40 -5.19
N CYS A 79 -17.23 -6.59 -4.59
CA CYS A 79 -17.48 -6.31 -3.17
C CYS A 79 -16.78 -7.29 -2.21
N ASN A 80 -16.27 -8.43 -2.69
CA ASN A 80 -15.49 -9.36 -1.89
C ASN A 80 -14.04 -8.85 -1.70
N VAL A 81 -13.94 -7.70 -1.04
CA VAL A 81 -12.68 -6.99 -0.80
C VAL A 81 -11.73 -7.78 0.08
N GLN A 82 -12.24 -8.66 0.95
CA GLN A 82 -11.41 -9.55 1.76
C GLN A 82 -10.63 -10.55 0.88
N GLN A 83 -11.31 -11.20 -0.06
CA GLN A 83 -10.65 -12.13 -0.98
C GLN A 83 -9.63 -11.41 -1.86
N LEU A 84 -9.94 -10.19 -2.30
CA LEU A 84 -9.01 -9.35 -3.06
C LEU A 84 -7.75 -9.00 -2.25
N ALA A 85 -7.91 -8.51 -1.02
CA ALA A 85 -6.79 -8.16 -0.15
C ALA A 85 -5.90 -9.38 0.14
N ASN A 86 -6.51 -10.51 0.52
CA ASN A 86 -5.77 -11.76 0.78
C ASN A 86 -4.99 -12.21 -0.46
N LYS A 87 -5.65 -12.22 -1.62
CA LYS A 87 -5.02 -12.70 -2.85
C LYS A 87 -3.89 -11.78 -3.31
N LEU A 88 -4.07 -10.47 -3.15
CA LEU A 88 -3.06 -9.49 -3.48
C LEU A 88 -1.83 -9.63 -2.59
N SER A 89 -2.01 -9.81 -1.27
CA SER A 89 -0.89 -10.07 -0.36
C SER A 89 -0.11 -11.32 -0.77
N GLU A 90 -0.79 -12.46 -0.99
CA GLU A 90 -0.14 -13.69 -1.46
C GLU A 90 0.64 -13.51 -2.78
N ASN A 91 0.07 -12.77 -3.71
CA ASN A 91 0.69 -12.50 -5.01
C ASN A 91 1.91 -11.59 -4.87
N ALA A 92 1.82 -10.53 -4.05
CA ALA A 92 2.90 -9.58 -3.82
C ALA A 92 4.06 -10.23 -3.06
N GLU A 93 3.77 -11.00 -2.01
CA GLU A 93 4.81 -11.72 -1.25
C GLU A 93 5.61 -12.68 -2.16
N ARG A 94 4.92 -13.42 -3.03
CA ARG A 94 5.56 -14.31 -4.00
C ARG A 94 6.34 -13.56 -5.09
N ALA A 95 5.80 -12.46 -5.61
CA ALA A 95 6.42 -11.71 -6.70
C ALA A 95 7.69 -10.97 -6.27
N PHE A 96 7.74 -10.50 -5.03
CA PHE A 96 8.83 -9.64 -4.53
C PHE A 96 9.68 -10.29 -3.44
N ASN A 97 9.37 -11.52 -3.03
CA ASN A 97 10.12 -12.30 -2.03
C ASN A 97 10.34 -11.54 -0.70
N THR A 98 9.29 -10.85 -0.24
CA THR A 98 9.28 -10.09 1.02
C THR A 98 7.85 -10.04 1.56
N SER A 99 7.68 -9.71 2.85
CA SER A 99 6.36 -9.52 3.47
C SER A 99 5.61 -8.33 2.86
N PHE A 100 4.31 -8.49 2.66
CA PHE A 100 3.41 -7.46 2.16
C PHE A 100 2.13 -7.39 2.97
N GLU A 101 1.58 -6.18 3.04
CA GLU A 101 0.24 -5.93 3.56
C GLU A 101 -0.60 -5.28 2.48
N SER A 102 -1.85 -5.73 2.36
CA SER A 102 -2.78 -5.23 1.35
C SER A 102 -4.10 -4.83 1.99
N ILE A 103 -4.68 -3.75 1.49
CA ILE A 103 -5.95 -3.18 1.92
C ILE A 103 -6.83 -3.02 0.69
N ALA A 104 -8.07 -3.49 0.76
CA ALA A 104 -9.07 -3.27 -0.27
C ALA A 104 -10.33 -2.67 0.36
N GLY A 105 -10.82 -1.58 -0.23
CA GLY A 105 -11.97 -0.83 0.24
C GLY A 105 -13.05 -0.72 -0.83
N VAL A 106 -14.31 -0.70 -0.39
CA VAL A 106 -15.46 -0.40 -1.25
C VAL A 106 -15.54 1.09 -1.58
N GLY A 107 -14.95 1.95 -0.74
CA GLY A 107 -14.81 3.39 -0.96
C GLY A 107 -13.37 3.84 -0.73
N ASP A 108 -13.12 5.11 -1.04
CA ASP A 108 -11.79 5.71 -0.84
C ASP A 108 -11.40 5.75 0.63
N TYR A 109 -10.11 5.58 0.89
CA TYR A 109 -9.53 5.68 2.22
C TYR A 109 -8.19 6.42 2.17
N ALA A 110 -7.92 7.19 3.21
CA ALA A 110 -6.60 7.77 3.43
C ALA A 110 -5.66 6.72 4.01
N SER A 111 -4.40 6.73 3.59
CA SER A 111 -3.37 5.86 4.14
C SER A 111 -2.07 6.62 4.36
N LYS A 112 -1.40 6.30 5.48
CA LYS A 112 -0.07 6.77 5.82
C LYS A 112 0.70 5.59 6.39
N SER A 113 1.70 5.12 5.66
CA SER A 113 2.45 3.92 6.00
C SER A 113 3.94 4.19 5.95
N HIS A 114 4.69 3.59 6.87
CA HIS A 114 6.13 3.38 6.68
C HIS A 114 6.29 2.11 5.86
N PHE A 115 6.80 2.25 4.64
CA PHE A 115 6.95 1.14 3.70
C PHE A 115 8.42 0.89 3.39
N TYR A 116 8.73 -0.36 3.07
CA TYR A 116 10.06 -0.75 2.66
C TYR A 116 10.34 -0.37 1.19
N SER A 117 11.45 0.33 0.93
CA SER A 117 11.93 0.66 -0.41
C SER A 117 10.89 1.43 -1.26
N ASN A 118 10.57 0.94 -2.46
CA ASN A 118 9.56 1.47 -3.37
C ASN A 118 8.29 0.61 -3.42
N PHE A 119 8.11 -0.31 -2.46
CA PHE A 119 6.96 -1.20 -2.39
C PHE A 119 5.78 -0.50 -1.72
N ILE A 120 5.17 0.44 -2.43
CA ILE A 120 3.87 1.02 -2.08
C ILE A 120 3.12 1.36 -3.36
N CYS A 121 1.85 0.96 -3.42
CA CYS A 121 0.98 1.32 -4.52
C CYS A 121 -0.48 1.30 -4.07
N LYS A 122 -1.20 2.39 -4.35
CA LYS A 122 -2.65 2.51 -4.19
C LYS A 122 -3.26 2.85 -5.54
N VAL A 123 -4.28 2.13 -5.97
CA VAL A 123 -5.02 2.33 -7.22
C VAL A 123 -6.52 2.23 -6.99
N GLU A 124 -7.31 2.75 -7.92
CA GLU A 124 -8.73 2.42 -8.04
C GLU A 124 -9.00 1.58 -9.29
N ARG A 125 -9.91 0.62 -9.13
CA ARG A 125 -10.39 -0.28 -10.17
C ARG A 125 -11.87 -0.57 -9.92
N GLU A 126 -12.73 -0.14 -10.84
CA GLU A 126 -14.18 -0.41 -10.81
C GLU A 126 -14.85 0.00 -9.50
N GLY A 127 -14.49 1.17 -8.97
CA GLY A 127 -14.97 1.68 -7.69
C GLY A 127 -14.44 0.91 -6.49
N ARG A 128 -13.31 0.20 -6.62
CA ARG A 128 -12.60 -0.45 -5.50
C ARG A 128 -11.24 0.18 -5.34
N TYR A 129 -10.92 0.53 -4.10
CA TYR A 129 -9.68 1.19 -3.72
C TYR A 129 -8.75 0.14 -3.16
N ILE A 130 -7.61 -0.07 -3.82
CA ILE A 130 -6.75 -1.22 -3.57
C ILE A 130 -5.34 -0.70 -3.30
N MET A 131 -4.76 -1.10 -2.19
CA MET A 131 -3.41 -0.72 -1.79
C MET A 131 -2.62 -1.95 -1.39
N ALA A 132 -1.35 -1.96 -1.75
CA ALA A 132 -0.36 -2.89 -1.21
C ALA A 132 0.92 -2.13 -0.83
N TYR A 133 1.53 -2.53 0.27
CA TYR A 133 2.86 -2.03 0.67
C TYR A 133 3.71 -3.15 1.27
N GLY A 134 5.03 -3.03 1.08
CA GLY A 134 6.00 -3.94 1.68
C GLY A 134 6.12 -3.65 3.18
N SER A 135 5.76 -4.63 4.00
CA SER A 135 5.89 -4.56 5.45
C SER A 135 7.28 -5.06 5.89
N PRO A 136 7.80 -4.61 7.04
CA PRO A 136 9.00 -5.22 7.62
C PRO A 136 8.81 -6.73 7.75
N LYS A 137 9.87 -7.51 7.51
CA LYS A 137 9.82 -8.96 7.73
C LYS A 137 9.37 -9.20 9.17
N ARG A 138 8.25 -9.92 9.34
CA ARG A 138 7.91 -10.48 10.65
C ARG A 138 9.08 -11.36 11.07
N PRO A 139 9.53 -11.30 12.33
CA PRO A 139 10.44 -12.30 12.85
C PRO A 139 9.87 -13.67 12.48
N GLU A 140 10.68 -14.54 11.88
CA GLU A 140 10.29 -15.94 11.81
C GLU A 140 9.92 -16.36 13.23
N PRO A 141 8.80 -17.06 13.45
CA PRO A 141 8.57 -17.65 14.76
C PRO A 141 9.84 -18.41 15.09
N GLU A 142 10.46 -18.08 16.23
CA GLU A 142 11.62 -18.84 16.68
C GLU A 142 11.22 -20.32 16.63
N PRO A 143 12.10 -21.22 16.13
CA PRO A 143 11.79 -22.63 16.10
C PRO A 143 11.28 -23.01 17.48
N ASP A 144 10.09 -23.62 17.56
CA ASP A 144 9.41 -24.00 18.81
C ASP A 144 10.40 -24.75 19.71
N VAL A 145 11.11 -24.03 20.58
CA VAL A 145 12.04 -24.61 21.56
C VAL A 145 11.25 -25.39 22.61
N TYR A 146 10.02 -24.95 22.82
CA TYR A 146 8.96 -25.64 23.53
C TYR A 146 8.13 -26.31 22.43
N GLY A 147 8.11 -27.65 22.37
CA GLY A 147 7.40 -28.40 21.33
C GLY A 147 5.89 -28.06 21.23
N PRO A 148 5.10 -28.86 20.50
CA PRO A 148 3.69 -28.54 20.27
C PRO A 148 2.99 -28.16 21.58
N PRO A 149 2.15 -27.11 21.58
CA PRO A 149 1.46 -26.69 22.79
C PRO A 149 0.80 -27.92 23.41
N PRO A 150 0.87 -28.07 24.75
CA PRO A 150 0.18 -29.18 25.40
C PRO A 150 -1.27 -29.19 24.92
N PRO A 151 -1.89 -30.38 24.72
CA PRO A 151 -3.31 -30.47 24.37
C PRO A 151 -4.09 -29.55 25.30
N PRO A 152 -5.08 -28.80 24.82
CA PRO A 152 -5.85 -27.91 25.68
C PRO A 152 -6.34 -28.73 26.87
N GLU A 153 -5.75 -28.46 28.03
CA GLU A 153 -6.19 -29.04 29.29
C GLU A 153 -7.67 -28.64 29.38
N SER A 154 -8.54 -29.64 29.56
CA SER A 154 -9.98 -29.44 29.49
C SER A 154 -10.36 -28.39 30.53
N LEU A 155 -10.45 -27.13 30.10
CA LEU A 155 -10.94 -26.07 30.96
C LEU A 155 -12.36 -26.49 31.34
N PRO A 156 -12.69 -26.63 32.64
CA PRO A 156 -14.05 -26.91 33.02
C PRO A 156 -14.92 -25.82 32.40
N TYR A 157 -15.93 -26.24 31.64
CA TYR A 157 -16.93 -25.35 31.06
C TYR A 157 -17.71 -24.73 32.22
N ASN A 158 -17.19 -23.64 32.75
CA ASN A 158 -17.87 -22.82 33.72
C ASN A 158 -18.89 -22.00 32.93
N THR A 159 -20.15 -22.38 33.13
CA THR A 159 -21.35 -21.75 32.62
C THR A 159 -21.40 -20.27 32.96
N TRP A 160 -21.14 -19.39 32.00
CA TRP A 160 -21.64 -18.02 32.08
C TRP A 160 -23.14 -18.07 31.81
N LYS A 161 -23.92 -18.23 32.89
CA LYS A 161 -25.35 -17.93 32.89
C LYS A 161 -25.51 -16.41 32.72
N TYR A 162 -26.14 -15.99 31.63
CA TYR A 162 -26.87 -14.72 31.57
C TYR A 162 -28.31 -14.97 31.99
#